data_AF-A0A351C0M9-F1
#
_entry.id   AF-A0A351C0M9-F1
#
_cell.length_a   1.000
_cell.length_b   1.000
_cell.length_c   1.000
_cell.angle_alpha   90.00
_cell.angle_beta   90.00
_cell.angle_gamma   90.00
#
_symmetry.space_group_name_H-M   'P 1'
#
loop_
_entity.id
_entity.type
_entity.pdbx_description
1 polymer ?
#
loop_
_entity_poly.entity_id
_entity_poly.type
_entity_poly.pdbx_seq_one_letter_code
_entity_poly.pdbx_strand_id
1 'polypeptide(L)'
;MELLESVNSNNKLYIDLEKMSNRMLFNEDNYENIINSLISMYSLNIHSKLFLAIDEIQYVRNIPSIVKYLYDHYNIKFILTGSSTYYLKNLFAESLAGRKKIFELYTLD
;
A
#
# COMPACT_ATOMS: atom_id res chain seq x y z
N MET A 1 1.21 -13.05 3.32
CA MET A 1 2.41 -12.33 2.84
C MET A 1 3.48 -12.40 3.94
N GLU A 2 4.41 -13.35 3.85
CA GLU A 2 5.38 -13.69 4.91
C GLU A 2 6.19 -12.49 5.43
N LEU A 3 6.52 -11.53 4.55
CA LEU A 3 7.25 -10.33 4.95
C LEU A 3 6.48 -9.49 5.99
N LEU A 4 5.16 -9.34 5.85
CA LEU A 4 4.36 -8.61 6.85
C LEU A 4 4.20 -9.42 8.14
N GLU A 5 4.12 -10.75 8.02
CA GLU A 5 4.02 -11.64 9.17
C GLU A 5 5.26 -11.55 10.06
N SER A 6 6.45 -11.43 9.46
CA SER A 6 7.72 -11.25 10.17
C SER A 6 7.84 -9.94 10.97
N VAL A 7 6.95 -8.96 10.71
CA VAL A 7 6.92 -7.70 11.46
C VAL A 7 6.31 -7.92 12.84
N ASN A 8 7.10 -7.70 13.90
CA ASN A 8 6.64 -7.74 15.29
C ASN A 8 5.85 -6.47 15.66
N SER A 9 4.65 -6.32 15.08
CA SER A 9 3.68 -5.27 15.37
C SER A 9 2.27 -5.81 15.17
N ASN A 10 1.33 -5.45 16.04
CA ASN A 10 -0.10 -5.73 15.84
C ASN A 10 -0.79 -4.64 15.00
N ASN A 11 -0.12 -3.50 14.79
CA ASN A 11 -0.61 -2.42 13.94
C ASN A 11 -0.14 -2.62 12.50
N LYS A 12 -0.68 -3.68 11.88
CA LYS A 12 -0.33 -4.10 10.52
C LYS A 12 -1.55 -4.60 9.78
N LEU A 13 -1.62 -4.33 8.48
CA LEU A 13 -2.73 -4.76 7.63
C LEU A 13 -2.21 -5.21 6.27
N TYR A 14 -2.83 -6.27 5.75
CA TYR A 14 -2.65 -6.75 4.39
C TYR A 14 -3.91 -6.50 3.58
N ILE A 15 -3.76 -5.91 2.40
CA ILE A 15 -4.84 -5.58 1.48
C ILE A 15 -4.50 -6.17 0.12
N ASP A 16 -5.46 -6.87 -0.44
CA ASP A 16 -5.38 -7.46 -1.77
C ASP A 16 -6.30 -6.68 -2.71
N LEU A 17 -5.72 -5.99 -3.71
CA LEU A 17 -6.49 -5.23 -4.69
C LEU A 17 -7.09 -6.10 -5.80
N GLU A 18 -6.98 -7.43 -5.78
CA GLU A 18 -7.85 -8.30 -6.59
C GLU A 18 -9.31 -8.23 -6.12
N LYS A 19 -9.52 -8.03 -4.82
CA LYS A 19 -10.86 -7.91 -4.23
C LYS A 19 -11.52 -6.60 -4.62
N MET A 20 -12.69 -6.68 -5.25
CA MET A 20 -13.45 -5.51 -5.72
C MET A 20 -13.76 -4.51 -4.59
N SER A 21 -14.11 -4.98 -3.39
CA SER A 21 -14.37 -4.09 -2.24
C SER A 21 -13.16 -3.23 -1.87
N ASN A 22 -11.95 -3.80 -1.95
CA ASN A 22 -10.72 -3.08 -1.71
C ASN A 22 -10.45 -2.09 -2.84
N ARG A 23 -10.69 -2.47 -4.11
CA ARG A 23 -10.62 -1.51 -5.23
C ARG A 23 -11.56 -0.33 -5.04
N MET A 24 -12.79 -0.57 -4.59
CA MET A 24 -13.75 0.52 -4.32
C MET A 24 -13.23 1.45 -3.24
N LEU A 25 -12.75 0.91 -2.12
CA LEU A 25 -12.14 1.69 -1.04
C LEU A 25 -10.98 2.59 -1.53
N PHE A 26 -10.11 2.07 -2.40
CA PHE A 26 -8.97 2.83 -2.92
C PHE A 26 -9.29 3.68 -4.16
N ASN A 27 -10.53 3.65 -4.67
CA ASN A 27 -11.00 4.58 -5.70
C ASN A 27 -11.74 5.79 -5.11
N GLU A 28 -11.78 5.93 -3.78
CA GLU A 28 -12.33 7.12 -3.11
C GLU A 28 -11.58 8.40 -3.52
N ASP A 29 -12.35 9.43 -3.87
CA ASP A 29 -11.80 10.72 -4.31
C ASP A 29 -11.07 11.46 -3.17
N ASN A 30 -11.57 11.31 -1.94
CA ASN A 30 -10.95 11.89 -0.76
C ASN A 30 -10.05 10.88 -0.05
N TYR A 31 -8.73 11.11 -0.11
CA TYR A 31 -7.74 10.21 0.47
C TYR A 31 -7.82 10.08 2.00
N GLU A 32 -8.36 11.08 2.70
CA GLU A 32 -8.67 10.99 4.14
C GLU A 32 -9.72 9.90 4.43
N ASN A 33 -10.71 9.74 3.54
CA ASN A 33 -11.74 8.72 3.73
C ASN A 33 -11.17 7.31 3.64
N ILE A 34 -10.11 7.12 2.85
CA ILE A 34 -9.42 5.83 2.70
C ILE A 34 -8.85 5.41 4.05
N ILE A 35 -8.05 6.27 4.69
CA ILE A 35 -7.38 5.93 5.95
C ILE A 35 -8.36 5.84 7.11
N ASN A 36 -9.37 6.71 7.18
CA ASN A 36 -10.42 6.64 8.20
C ASN A 36 -11.23 5.34 8.09
N SER A 37 -11.55 4.91 6.88
CA SER A 37 -12.17 3.60 6.62
C SER A 37 -11.26 2.46 7.03
N LEU A 38 -9.96 2.49 6.71
CA LEU A 38 -9.01 1.46 7.13
C LEU A 38 -8.89 1.37 8.65
N ILE A 39 -8.80 2.51 9.34
CA ILE A 39 -8.72 2.57 10.80
C ILE A 39 -9.97 1.98 11.44
N SER A 40 -11.15 2.39 10.98
CA SER A 40 -12.42 1.95 11.55
C SER A 40 -12.71 0.47 11.27
N MET A 41 -12.47 0.00 10.05
CA MET A 41 -12.74 -1.39 9.66
C MET A 41 -11.80 -2.40 10.32
N TYR A 42 -10.54 -2.02 10.55
CA TYR A 42 -9.50 -2.94 11.01
C TYR A 42 -8.94 -2.58 12.40
N SER A 43 -9.54 -1.62 13.10
CA SER A 43 -9.13 -1.17 14.44
C SER A 43 -7.63 -0.80 14.52
N LEU A 44 -7.13 -0.08 13.50
CA LEU A 44 -5.73 0.32 13.40
C LEU A 44 -5.44 1.55 14.27
N ASN A 45 -4.19 1.69 14.72
CA ASN A 45 -3.76 2.83 15.53
C ASN A 45 -2.87 3.78 14.71
N ILE A 46 -3.42 4.95 14.36
CA ILE A 46 -2.73 5.97 13.55
C ILE A 46 -1.62 6.73 14.29
N HIS A 47 -1.63 6.71 15.63
CA HIS A 47 -0.61 7.36 16.47
C HIS A 47 0.65 6.50 16.63
N SER A 48 0.59 5.24 16.19
CA SER A 48 1.72 4.32 16.17
C SER A 48 2.11 3.98 14.74
N LYS A 49 3.33 3.46 14.55
CA LYS A 49 3.78 3.06 13.21
C LYS A 49 2.87 1.99 12.65
N LEU A 50 2.23 2.27 11.52
CA LEU A 50 1.34 1.35 10.81
C LEU A 50 2.10 0.69 9.66
N PHE A 51 1.99 -0.63 9.52
CA PHE A 51 2.55 -1.37 8.40
C PHE A 51 1.44 -1.80 7.46
N LEU A 52 1.44 -1.25 6.24
CA LEU A 52 0.40 -1.53 5.27
C LEU A 52 1.01 -2.25 4.07
N ALA A 53 0.62 -3.51 3.89
CA ALA A 53 0.93 -4.29 2.72
C ALA A 53 -0.23 -4.20 1.72
N ILE A 54 0.05 -3.78 0.49
CA ILE A 54 -0.95 -3.68 -0.58
C ILE A 54 -0.47 -4.50 -1.76
N ASP A 55 -1.24 -5.51 -2.13
CA ASP A 55 -0.96 -6.42 -3.22
C ASP A 55 -1.73 -6.06 -4.49
N GLU A 56 -1.15 -6.46 -5.63
CA GLU A 56 -1.66 -6.25 -6.98
C GLU A 56 -2.04 -4.79 -7.27
N ILE A 57 -1.14 -3.87 -6.91
CA ILE A 57 -1.37 -2.43 -6.95
C ILE A 57 -1.74 -1.89 -8.34
N GLN A 58 -1.39 -2.60 -9.42
CA GLN A 58 -1.73 -2.19 -10.78
C GLN A 58 -3.24 -2.19 -11.08
N TYR A 59 -4.07 -2.82 -10.24
CA TYR A 59 -5.52 -2.77 -10.38
C TYR A 59 -6.14 -1.43 -9.98
N VAL A 60 -5.39 -0.55 -9.33
CA VAL A 60 -5.88 0.77 -8.91
C VAL A 60 -4.96 1.87 -9.48
N ARG A 61 -5.46 2.61 -10.47
CA ARG A 61 -4.65 3.56 -11.27
C ARG A 61 -4.11 4.75 -10.48
N ASN A 62 -4.85 5.22 -9.48
CA ASN A 62 -4.49 6.35 -8.61
C ASN A 62 -3.69 5.93 -7.36
N ILE A 63 -3.35 4.64 -7.23
CA ILE A 63 -2.64 4.13 -6.05
C ILE A 63 -1.31 4.86 -5.74
N PRO A 64 -0.50 5.35 -6.70
CA PRO A 64 0.74 6.05 -6.35
C PRO A 64 0.46 7.38 -5.63
N SER A 65 -0.57 8.12 -6.07
CA SER A 65 -0.99 9.37 -5.43
C SER A 65 -1.53 9.13 -4.03
N ILE A 66 -2.33 8.08 -3.85
CA ILE A 66 -2.87 7.69 -2.53
C ILE A 66 -1.74 7.31 -1.59
N VAL A 67 -0.85 6.40 -2.01
CA VAL A 67 0.29 5.96 -1.19
C VAL A 67 1.16 7.16 -0.82
N LYS A 68 1.46 8.04 -1.78
CA LYS A 68 2.26 9.26 -1.51
C LYS A 68 1.58 10.13 -0.47
N TYR A 69 0.28 10.42 -0.63
CA TYR A 69 -0.46 11.23 0.32
C TYR A 69 -0.43 10.62 1.72
N LEU A 70 -0.79 9.34 1.85
CA LEU A 70 -0.82 8.65 3.14
C LEU A 70 0.56 8.55 3.79
N TYR A 71 1.60 8.31 3.00
CA TYR A 71 2.98 8.29 3.47
C TYR A 71 3.45 9.67 3.97
N ASP A 72 3.08 10.74 3.28
CA ASP A 72 3.50 12.10 3.63
C ASP A 72 2.76 12.62 4.89
N HIS A 73 1.55 12.14 5.17
CA HIS A 73 0.69 12.65 6.26
C HIS A 73 0.66 11.75 7.50
N TYR A 74 0.98 10.46 7.40
CA TYR A 74 0.89 9.52 8.50
C TYR A 74 2.17 8.69 8.67
N ASN A 75 2.38 8.14 9.86
CA ASN A 75 3.52 7.26 10.16
C ASN A 75 3.28 5.83 9.63
N ILE A 76 3.21 5.69 8.30
CA ILE A 76 2.91 4.43 7.62
C ILE A 76 4.15 3.91 6.88
N LYS A 77 4.45 2.63 7.05
CA LYS A 77 5.42 1.90 6.24
C LYS A 77 4.67 1.01 5.25
N PHE A 78 4.85 1.28 3.97
CA PHE A 78 4.23 0.51 2.89
C PHE A 78 5.08 -0.68 2.46
N ILE A 79 4.42 -1.78 2.13
CA ILE A 79 4.94 -2.86 1.30
C ILE A 79 4.00 -2.97 0.10
N LEU A 80 4.50 -2.75 -1.10
CA LEU A 80 3.68 -2.73 -2.31
C LEU A 80 4.16 -3.84 -3.24
N THR A 81 3.22 -4.62 -3.76
CA THR A 81 3.47 -5.71 -4.70
C THR A 81 2.57 -5.59 -5.91
N GLY A 82 2.98 -6.22 -7.01
CA GLY A 82 2.19 -6.24 -8.23
C GLY A 82 2.90 -6.99 -9.34
N SER A 83 2.13 -7.72 -10.14
CA SER A 83 2.65 -8.51 -11.27
C SER A 83 3.15 -7.66 -12.44
N SER A 84 2.70 -6.40 -12.54
CA SER A 84 3.15 -5.47 -13.59
C SER A 84 4.43 -4.73 -13.22
N THR A 85 5.57 -5.21 -13.73
CA THR A 85 6.88 -4.56 -13.59
C THR A 85 6.87 -3.12 -14.12
N TYR A 86 6.14 -2.83 -15.20
CA TYR A 86 5.99 -1.47 -15.73
C TYR A 86 5.41 -0.50 -14.69
N TYR A 87 4.35 -0.92 -14.00
CA TYR A 87 3.65 -0.09 -13.03
C TYR A 87 4.53 0.22 -11.80
N LEU A 88 5.26 -0.78 -11.31
CA LEU A 88 6.17 -0.65 -10.18
C LEU A 88 7.40 0.21 -10.50
N LYS A 89 7.97 0.05 -11.69
CA LYS A 89 9.19 0.78 -12.08
C LYS A 89 8.88 2.25 -12.36
N ASN A 90 7.92 2.55 -13.23
CA ASN A 90 7.75 3.90 -13.77
C ASN A 90 6.91 4.81 -12.86
N LEU A 91 5.67 4.42 -12.53
CA LEU A 91 4.74 5.28 -11.77
C LEU A 91 5.18 5.56 -10.34
N PHE A 92 5.79 4.56 -9.68
CA PHE A 92 6.31 4.74 -8.33
C PHE A 92 7.72 5.33 -8.31
N ALA A 93 8.48 5.33 -9.42
CA ALA A 93 9.79 6.01 -9.46
C ALA A 93 9.62 7.51 -9.43
N GLU A 94 8.66 8.02 -10.18
CA GLU A 94 8.43 9.45 -10.24
C GLU A 94 7.78 9.99 -8.96
N SER A 95 6.77 9.29 -8.43
CA SER A 95 6.00 9.78 -7.26
C SER A 95 6.74 9.70 -5.92
N LEU A 96 7.64 8.71 -5.74
CA LEU A 96 8.36 8.44 -4.47
C LEU A 96 9.89 8.49 -4.61
N ALA A 97 10.40 9.31 -5.53
CA ALA A 97 11.84 9.46 -5.76
C ALA A 97 12.63 9.65 -4.44
N GLY A 98 13.69 8.86 -4.25
CA GLY A 98 14.57 8.89 -3.07
C GLY A 98 14.01 8.28 -1.77
N ARG A 99 12.73 7.90 -1.73
CA ARG A 99 12.05 7.42 -0.51
C ARG A 99 11.51 5.99 -0.61
N LYS A 100 12.00 5.23 -1.59
CA LYS A 100 11.59 3.84 -1.84
C LYS A 100 12.77 2.90 -1.96
N LYS A 101 12.52 1.62 -1.66
CA LYS A 101 13.36 0.49 -2.04
C LYS A 101 12.54 -0.41 -2.95
N ILE A 102 13.01 -0.64 -4.16
CA ILE A 102 12.36 -1.54 -5.12
C ILE A 102 13.05 -2.91 -5.03
N PHE A 103 12.27 -3.97 -4.89
CA PHE A 103 12.74 -5.35 -5.01
C PHE A 103 12.08 -5.96 -6.24
N GLU A 104 12.88 -6.42 -7.19
CA GLU A 104 12.39 -7.17 -8.34
C GLU A 104 12.58 -8.65 -8.06
N LEU A 105 11.46 -9.38 -8.01
CA LEU A 105 11.45 -10.83 -7.85
C LEU A 105 11.29 -11.44 -9.25
N TYR A 106 12.26 -12.25 -9.64
CA TYR A 106 12.21 -13.02 -10.88
C TYR A 106 11.48 -14.35 -10.65
N THR A 107 10.94 -14.94 -11.71
CA THR A 107 10.32 -16.26 -11.64
C THR A 107 11.30 -17.29 -11.09
N LEU A 108 10.80 -18.21 -10.28
CA LEU A 108 11.53 -19.42 -9.93
C LEU A 108 11.39 -20.31 -11.18
N ASP A 109 12.46 -20.43 -11.97
CA ASP A 109 12.53 -21.32 -13.13
C ASP A 109 12.08 -22.76 -12.80
#